data_AF-A0A1H3P9G8-F1
#
_entry.id   AF-A0A1H3P9G8-F1
#
_cell.length_a   1.000
_cell.length_b   1.000
_cell.length_c   1.000
_cell.angle_alpha   90.00
_cell.angle_beta   90.00
_cell.angle_gamma   90.00
#
_symmetry.space_group_name_H-M   'P 1'
#
loop_
_entity.id
_entity.type
_entity.pdbx_description
1 polymer ?
#
loop_
_entity_poly.entity_id
_entity_poly.type
_entity_poly.pdbx_seq_one_letter_code
_entity_poly.pdbx_strand_id
1 'polypeptide(L)' 'MIFKLGIISFIAGTIFIFGSDRLYKKGKITTVNMLLSSKLIGLGLTILATILMIFGK' A
#
# COMPACT_ATOMS: atom_id res chain seq x y z
N MET A 1 -17.61 0.43 12.01
CA MET A 1 -17.25 1.55 11.10
C MET A 1 -15.74 1.58 10.83
N ILE A 2 -14.90 1.43 11.88
CA ILE A 2 -13.44 1.34 11.79
C ILE A 2 -12.97 0.12 10.97
N PHE A 3 -13.64 -1.04 11.09
CA PHE A 3 -13.34 -2.20 10.24
C PHE A 3 -13.46 -1.92 8.72
N LYS A 4 -14.53 -1.23 8.29
CA LYS A 4 -14.71 -0.81 6.88
C LYS A 4 -13.61 0.14 6.41
N LEU A 5 -13.20 1.08 7.27
CA LEU A 5 -12.06 1.96 7.02
C LEU A 5 -10.76 1.16 6.86
N GLY A 6 -10.55 0.14 7.70
CA GLY A 6 -9.45 -0.80 7.58
C GLY A 6 -9.44 -1.52 6.22
N ILE A 7 -10.59 -2.04 5.77
CA ILE A 7 -10.71 -2.68 4.44
C ILE A 7 -10.31 -1.71 3.32
N ILE A 8 -10.86 -0.49 3.34
CA ILE A 8 -10.60 0.51 2.30
C ILE A 8 -9.11 0.87 2.27
N SER A 9 -8.52 1.08 3.45
CA SER A 9 -7.10 1.42 3.59
C SER A 9 -6.19 0.25 3.14
N PHE A 10 -6.61 -0.99 3.39
CA PHE A 10 -5.91 -2.19 2.91
C PHE A 10 -5.92 -2.28 1.38
N ILE A 11 -7.07 -2.03 0.75
CA ILE A 11 -7.20 -1.99 -0.71
C ILE A 11 -6.32 -0.87 -1.29
N ALA A 12 -6.35 0.33 -0.70
CA ALA A 12 -5.53 1.45 -1.13
C ALA A 12 -4.02 1.15 -1.03
N GLY A 13 -3.56 0.56 0.08
CA GLY A 13 -2.18 0.13 0.26
C GLY A 13 -1.76 -0.92 -0.76
N THR A 14 -2.64 -1.88 -1.04
CA THR A 14 -2.43 -2.93 -2.06
C THR A 14 -2.30 -2.33 -3.46
N ILE A 15 -3.16 -1.38 -3.82
CA ILE A 15 -3.08 -0.64 -5.09
C ILE A 15 -1.77 0.14 -5.17
N PHE A 16 -1.28 0.70 -4.07
CA PHE A 16 -0.01 1.42 -4.05
C PHE A 16 1.19 0.49 -4.31
N ILE A 17 1.20 -0.70 -3.69
CA ILE A 17 2.26 -1.71 -3.85
C ILE A 17 2.33 -2.23 -5.28
N PHE A 18 1.19 -2.62 -5.87
CA PHE A 18 1.16 -3.16 -7.23
C PHE A 18 1.16 -2.06 -8.30
N GLY A 19 0.64 -0.88 -7.96
CA GLY A 19 0.66 0.30 -8.81
C GLY A 19 2.07 0.81 -9.05
N SER A 20 2.93 0.79 -8.02
CA SER A 20 4.34 1.15 -8.17
C SER A 20 5.10 0.20 -9.10
N ASP A 21 4.83 -1.11 -9.06
CA ASP A 21 5.37 -2.07 -10.05
C ASP A 21 4.95 -1.72 -11.48
N ARG A 22 3.69 -1.34 -11.67
CA ARG A 22 3.19 -0.93 -13.00
C ARG A 22 3.83 0.37 -13.47
N LEU A 23 4.07 1.33 -12.57
CA LEU A 23 4.74 2.59 -12.88
C LEU A 23 6.23 2.39 -13.19
N TYR A 24 6.88 1.47 -12.50
CA TYR A 24 8.25 1.06 -12.79
C TYR A 24 8.37 0.40 -14.17
N LYS A 25 7.48 -0.55 -14.49
CA LYS A 25 7.42 -1.17 -15.83
C LYS A 25 7.13 -0.16 -16.96
N LYS A 26 6.44 0.94 -16.65
CA LYS A 26 6.15 2.03 -17.60
C LYS A 26 7.29 3.07 -17.71
N GLY A 27 8.40 2.88 -16.98
CA GLY A 27 9.51 3.84 -16.95
C GLY A 27 9.20 5.16 -16.22
N LYS A 28 8.06 5.26 -15.51
CA LYS A 28 7.73 6.44 -14.68
C LYS A 28 8.51 6.43 -13.37
N ILE A 29 8.77 5.24 -12.82
CA ILE A 29 9.76 5.05 -11.77
C ILE A 29 11.00 4.52 -12.45
N THR A 30 12.07 5.32 -12.46
CA THR A 30 13.30 5.03 -13.22
C THR A 30 14.33 4.26 -12.41
N THR A 31 14.22 4.26 -11.08
CA THR A 31 15.19 3.64 -10.18
C THR A 31 14.55 2.61 -9.26
N VAL A 32 15.30 1.53 -8.99
CA VAL A 32 14.89 0.46 -8.06
C VAL A 32 14.70 1.02 -6.65
N ASN A 33 15.51 1.99 -6.24
CA ASN A 33 15.35 2.63 -4.93
C ASN A 33 13.99 3.33 -4.78
N MET A 34 13.50 4.04 -5.80
CA MET A 34 12.16 4.64 -5.75
C MET A 34 11.03 3.59 -5.73
N LEU A 35 11.22 2.47 -6.44
CA LEU A 35 10.28 1.34 -6.38
C LEU A 35 10.24 0.74 -4.97
N LEU A 36 11.40 0.54 -4.35
CA LEU A 36 11.51 0.03 -2.97
C LEU A 36 10.87 0.98 -1.97
N SER A 37 11.16 2.28 -2.04
CA SER A 37 10.55 3.28 -1.15
C SER A 37 9.03 3.33 -1.28
N SER A 38 8.50 3.30 -2.51
CA SER A 38 7.04 3.29 -2.73
C SER A 38 6.38 1.99 -2.25
N LYS A 39 7.05 0.83 -2.41
CA LYS A 39 6.59 -0.44 -1.81
C LYS A 39 6.61 -0.42 -0.30
N LEU A 40 7.66 0.13 0.32
CA LEU A 40 7.76 0.26 1.78
C LEU A 40 6.63 1.11 2.35
N ILE A 41 6.30 2.23 1.69
CA ILE A 41 5.16 3.08 2.06
C ILE A 41 3.84 2.30 1.95
N GLY A 42 3.64 1.59 0.83
CA GLY A 42 2.43 0.78 0.63
C GLY A 42 2.29 -0.35 1.66
N LEU A 43 3.40 -1.02 2.00
CA LEU A 43 3.45 -2.05 3.04
C LEU A 43 3.12 -1.48 4.42
N GLY A 44 3.69 -0.33 4.78
CA GLY A 44 3.36 0.37 6.02
C GLY A 44 1.86 0.70 6.11
N LEU A 45 1.26 1.14 4.99
CA LEU A 45 -0.17 1.40 4.89
C LEU A 45 -1.01 0.13 5.11
N THR A 46 -0.62 -0.99 4.49
CA THR A 46 -1.32 -2.27 4.69
C THR A 46 -1.19 -2.80 6.11
N ILE A 47 -0.04 -2.61 6.78
CA ILE A 47 0.16 -3.00 8.17
C ILE A 47 -0.75 -2.18 9.08
N LEU A 48 -0.77 -0.85 8.92
CA LEU A 48 -1.67 0.05 9.65
C LEU A 48 -3.14 -0.31 9.41
N ALA A 49 -3.52 -0.60 8.17
CA ALA A 49 -4.86 -1.04 7.82
C ALA A 49 -5.23 -2.36 8.53
N THR A 50 -4.32 -3.32 8.56
CA THR A 50 -4.52 -4.61 9.23
C THR A 50 -4.68 -4.43 10.74
N ILE A 51 -3.87 -3.57 11.36
CA ILE A 51 -4.00 -3.19 12.78
C ILE A 51 -5.38 -2.59 13.04
N LEU A 52 -5.81 -1.63 12.20
CA LEU A 52 -7.14 -1.01 12.30
C LEU A 52 -8.28 -2.03 12.15
N MET A 53 -8.11 -3.08 11.34
CA MET A 53 -9.10 -4.15 11.20
C MET A 53 -9.16 -5.05 12.45
N ILE A 54 -8.00 -5.35 13.04
CA ILE A 54 -7.90 -6.19 14.25
C ILE A 54 -8.51 -5.48 15.47
N PHE A 55 -8.15 -4.21 15.68
CA PHE A 55 -8.68 -3.41 16.80
C PHE A 55 -10.08 -2.88 16.53
N GLY A 56 -10.46 -2.75 15.25
CA GLY A 56 -11.77 -2.27 14.83
C GLY A 56 -12.88 -3.31 14.78
N LYS A 57 -12.68 -4.48 15.43
CA LYS A 57 -13.64 -5.59 15.57
C LYS A 57 -15.09 -5.13 15.56
#